data_AF-A0A964TAH2-F1
#
_entry.id   AF-A0A964TAH2-F1
#
_cell.length_a   1.000
_cell.length_b   1.000
_cell.length_c   1.000
_cell.angle_alpha   90.00
_cell.angle_beta   90.00
_cell.angle_gamma   90.00
#
_symmetry.space_group_name_H-M   'P 1'
#
loop_
_entity.id
_entity.type
_entity.pdbx_description
1 polymer ?
#
loop_
_entity_poly.entity_id
_entity_poly.type
_entity_poly.pdbx_seq_one_letter_code
_entity_poly.pdbx_strand_id
1 'polypeptide(L)'
;MTDNPFSSETFVKIWSESFGKQKTRTKIKGIGKIEFYEQGRVFINLGKTITKGIYYTTDNAISLKGKTCLVYDVPSYFACPLTFPSKGSKLKKIKQYPGFLIELHLFNSLQDFMQKKFKKSSRYKLNKYRRRLTQCFEIKYKMYRNEMGKSEFELIFEKFKLLLQKRFEGKGEHNNNLDHKEWKFYKKVAFPMIQKGDAGLFTIFNGDEPIAITLTYFSKDIIFDAITVFNIDYAKFHLGSVNIMLLIQWGIENQFKILDFSKGYFDYKTRWATKQYDFEYHILSDPKSPMSIISAFFLGNFFAFKQYLRERNLNLLLSKFRFALKSKKKDAEVSKEKISKRLIFKNFDPKSNYSLTRVDANEHEVKKMLFEFLYLYGEASKNVVIYKIDDMGQYLFKGSKTDKIASFT
;
A
#
# COMPACT_ATOMS: atom_id res chain seq x y z
N MET A 1 15.22 -3.34 17.95
CA MET A 1 14.00 -2.54 17.71
C MET A 1 13.21 -2.51 19.02
N THR A 2 13.05 -1.35 19.64
CA THR A 2 12.40 -1.25 20.97
C THR A 2 10.95 -0.77 20.90
N ASP A 3 10.54 -0.26 19.75
CA ASP A 3 9.35 0.55 19.50
C ASP A 3 8.62 0.08 18.24
N ASN A 4 8.18 -1.17 18.25
CA ASN A 4 7.38 -1.70 17.14
C ASN A 4 5.96 -1.09 17.19
N PRO A 5 5.49 -0.39 16.14
CA PRO A 5 4.21 0.34 16.19
C PRO A 5 3.01 -0.60 16.36
N PHE A 6 3.14 -1.85 15.90
CA PHE A 6 2.09 -2.87 15.98
C PHE A 6 1.98 -3.53 17.36
N SER A 7 2.90 -3.24 18.27
CA SER A 7 2.80 -3.62 19.69
C SER A 7 2.68 -2.41 20.63
N SER A 8 2.51 -1.21 20.09
CA SER A 8 2.18 -0.01 20.88
C SER A 8 0.86 -0.22 21.64
N GLU A 9 0.75 0.40 22.81
CA GLU A 9 -0.46 0.32 23.63
C GLU A 9 -1.70 0.79 22.84
N THR A 10 -1.55 1.88 22.08
CA THR A 10 -2.61 2.45 21.24
C THR A 10 -3.12 1.43 20.22
N PHE A 11 -2.21 0.82 19.45
CA PHE A 11 -2.57 -0.15 18.42
C PHE A 11 -3.24 -1.36 19.06
N VAL A 12 -2.62 -1.92 20.11
CA VAL A 12 -3.09 -3.13 20.77
C VAL A 12 -4.46 -2.93 21.40
N LYS A 13 -4.68 -1.82 22.12
CA LYS A 13 -5.97 -1.49 22.74
C LYS A 13 -7.07 -1.38 21.68
N ILE A 14 -6.87 -0.54 20.66
CA ILE A 14 -7.88 -0.30 19.62
C ILE A 14 -8.15 -1.55 18.80
N TRP A 15 -7.12 -2.36 18.50
CA TRP A 15 -7.30 -3.63 17.81
C TRP A 15 -8.11 -4.60 18.65
N SER A 16 -7.77 -4.76 19.93
CA SER A 16 -8.48 -5.68 20.83
C SER A 16 -9.94 -5.28 21.00
N GLU A 17 -10.24 -3.98 21.07
CA GLU A 17 -11.59 -3.44 21.05
C GLU A 17 -12.32 -3.78 19.74
N SER A 18 -11.71 -3.46 18.60
CA SER A 18 -12.32 -3.59 17.27
C SER A 18 -12.61 -5.05 16.89
N PHE A 19 -11.83 -5.99 17.40
CA PHE A 19 -11.95 -7.41 17.11
C PHE A 19 -12.51 -8.25 18.26
N GLY A 20 -12.97 -7.62 19.35
CA GLY A 20 -13.64 -8.31 20.47
C GLY A 20 -12.71 -9.23 21.26
N LYS A 21 -11.43 -8.85 21.41
CA LYS A 21 -10.37 -9.61 22.09
C LYS A 21 -9.88 -8.98 23.40
N GLN A 22 -10.56 -7.95 23.90
CA GLN A 22 -10.15 -7.23 25.12
C GLN A 22 -10.04 -8.16 26.34
N LYS A 23 -11.07 -8.98 26.59
CA LYS A 23 -11.15 -9.87 27.77
C LYS A 23 -10.18 -11.05 27.71
N THR A 24 -9.57 -11.32 26.56
CA THR A 24 -8.67 -12.46 26.35
C THR A 24 -7.22 -12.03 26.16
N ARG A 25 -6.91 -10.75 26.35
CA ARG A 25 -5.55 -10.20 26.27
C ARG A 25 -4.67 -10.81 27.36
N THR A 26 -3.50 -11.30 26.98
CA THR A 26 -2.58 -11.96 27.89
C THR A 26 -1.12 -11.78 27.47
N LYS A 27 -0.22 -11.88 28.44
CA LYS A 27 1.23 -11.89 28.26
C LYS A 27 1.75 -13.30 28.56
N ILE A 28 2.73 -13.75 27.78
CA ILE A 28 3.38 -15.04 27.97
C ILE A 28 4.72 -14.80 28.67
N LYS A 29 4.93 -15.45 29.81
CA LYS A 29 6.22 -15.36 30.52
C LYS A 29 7.34 -15.86 29.60
N GLY A 30 8.39 -15.04 29.48
CA GLY A 30 9.54 -15.31 28.61
C GLY A 30 9.35 -14.89 27.15
N ILE A 31 8.22 -14.27 26.78
CA ILE A 31 8.04 -13.61 25.48
C ILE A 31 7.73 -12.13 25.71
N GLY A 32 8.67 -11.27 25.33
CA GLY A 32 8.59 -9.82 25.53
C GLY A 32 8.16 -9.06 24.28
N LYS A 33 7.77 -7.79 24.49
CA LYS A 33 7.44 -6.78 23.46
C LYS A 33 6.16 -7.01 22.64
N ILE A 34 5.48 -8.13 22.82
CA ILE A 34 4.19 -8.43 22.20
C ILE A 34 3.21 -9.02 23.19
N GLU A 35 1.94 -8.96 22.83
CA GLU A 35 0.84 -9.49 23.63
C GLU A 35 -0.04 -10.40 22.79
N PHE A 36 -0.80 -11.23 23.47
CA PHE A 36 -1.50 -12.35 22.86
C PHE A 36 -2.98 -12.34 23.23
N TYR A 37 -3.77 -13.09 22.47
CA TYR A 37 -5.05 -13.57 22.92
C TYR A 37 -5.12 -15.10 22.78
N GLU A 38 -5.92 -15.72 23.61
CA GLU A 38 -6.15 -17.15 23.54
C GLU A 38 -7.30 -17.49 22.57
N GLN A 39 -7.08 -18.49 21.74
CA GLN A 39 -8.09 -19.08 20.87
C GLN A 39 -7.98 -20.61 20.94
N GLY A 40 -8.80 -21.23 21.78
CA GLY A 40 -8.67 -22.65 22.10
C GLY A 40 -7.32 -22.92 22.78
N ARG A 41 -6.52 -23.85 22.25
CA ARG A 41 -5.21 -24.20 22.81
C ARG A 41 -4.03 -23.42 22.19
N VAL A 42 -4.32 -22.34 21.48
CA VAL A 42 -3.32 -21.53 20.77
C VAL A 42 -3.35 -20.09 21.25
N PHE A 43 -2.19 -19.57 21.65
CA PHE A 43 -1.97 -18.14 21.81
C PHE A 43 -1.64 -17.51 20.47
N ILE A 44 -2.27 -16.39 20.14
CA ILE A 44 -2.06 -15.67 18.88
C ILE A 44 -1.70 -14.22 19.21
N ASN A 45 -0.66 -13.67 18.57
CA ASN A 45 -0.31 -12.27 18.80
C ASN A 45 -1.45 -11.33 18.41
N LEU A 46 -1.65 -10.28 19.20
CA LEU A 46 -2.59 -9.21 18.88
C LEU A 46 -2.17 -8.53 17.59
N GLY A 47 -3.15 -8.08 16.81
CA GLY A 47 -2.94 -7.62 15.43
C GLY A 47 -3.06 -8.73 14.38
N LYS A 48 -2.66 -9.98 14.72
CA LYS A 48 -2.68 -11.13 13.81
C LYS A 48 -2.08 -10.78 12.44
N THR A 49 -2.88 -10.87 11.36
CA THR A 49 -2.45 -10.61 9.97
C THR A 49 -2.56 -9.15 9.53
N ILE A 50 -3.07 -8.25 10.39
CA ILE A 50 -3.18 -6.81 10.10
C ILE A 50 -1.83 -6.11 10.32
N THR A 51 -0.94 -6.73 11.11
CA THR A 51 0.40 -6.22 11.36
C THR A 51 1.24 -6.28 10.08
N LYS A 52 2.24 -5.39 9.99
CA LYS A 52 3.11 -5.27 8.80
C LYS A 52 4.58 -5.60 9.10
N GLY A 53 4.86 -6.08 10.31
CA GLY A 53 6.17 -6.52 10.75
C GLY A 53 6.24 -6.55 12.28
N ILE A 54 6.08 -7.72 12.89
CA ILE A 54 6.15 -7.91 14.35
C ILE A 54 7.58 -8.18 14.78
N TYR A 55 8.00 -7.46 15.83
CA TYR A 55 9.22 -7.74 16.57
C TYR A 55 8.88 -8.28 17.96
N TYR A 56 9.59 -9.31 18.40
CA TYR A 56 9.47 -9.82 19.76
C TYR A 56 10.80 -10.35 20.29
N THR A 57 10.88 -10.50 21.61
CA THR A 57 12.06 -11.01 22.31
C THR A 57 11.70 -12.25 23.11
N THR A 58 12.69 -13.08 23.41
CA THR A 58 12.51 -14.24 24.29
C THR A 58 13.56 -14.27 25.37
N ASP A 59 13.13 -14.65 26.57
CA ASP A 59 14.01 -14.89 27.71
C ASP A 59 14.32 -16.39 27.87
N ASN A 60 15.21 -16.71 28.81
CA ASN A 60 15.69 -18.08 29.04
C ASN A 60 14.59 -19.07 29.48
N ALA A 61 13.44 -18.60 29.97
CA ALA A 61 12.36 -19.45 30.47
C ALA A 61 11.01 -19.05 29.88
N ILE A 62 10.64 -19.68 28.77
CA ILE A 62 9.32 -19.52 28.15
C ILE A 62 8.32 -20.47 28.82
N SER A 63 7.20 -19.94 29.31
CA SER A 63 6.13 -20.74 29.90
C SER A 63 4.86 -20.69 29.05
N LEU A 64 4.66 -21.74 28.24
CA LEU A 64 3.46 -21.89 27.40
C LEU A 64 2.31 -22.63 28.10
N LYS A 65 2.53 -23.14 29.33
CA LYS A 65 1.53 -23.86 30.14
C LYS A 65 0.81 -24.97 29.34
N GLY A 66 1.57 -25.77 28.59
CA GLY A 66 1.03 -26.85 27.75
C GLY A 66 0.22 -26.40 26.52
N LYS A 67 0.31 -25.13 26.10
CA LYS A 67 -0.33 -24.59 24.89
C LYS A 67 0.68 -24.34 23.79
N THR A 68 0.20 -24.00 22.60
CA THR A 68 1.03 -23.58 21.46
C THR A 68 0.91 -22.06 21.30
N CYS A 69 1.98 -21.40 20.87
CA CYS A 69 1.96 -19.97 20.55
C CYS A 69 2.27 -19.77 19.06
N LEU A 70 1.48 -18.94 18.40
CA LEU A 70 1.61 -18.57 17.00
C LEU A 70 1.79 -17.06 16.89
N VAL A 71 2.97 -16.64 16.41
CA VAL A 71 3.29 -15.24 16.11
C VAL A 71 3.22 -15.06 14.60
N TYR A 72 2.30 -14.21 14.15
CA TYR A 72 2.11 -13.81 12.77
C TYR A 72 3.07 -12.68 12.38
N ASP A 73 3.33 -12.58 11.07
CA ASP A 73 3.97 -11.46 10.39
C ASP A 73 5.33 -11.04 10.97
N VAL A 74 6.21 -12.00 11.26
CA VAL A 74 7.56 -11.72 11.75
C VAL A 74 8.53 -11.56 10.57
N PRO A 75 9.09 -10.37 10.30
CA PRO A 75 10.08 -10.20 9.25
C PRO A 75 11.39 -10.92 9.60
N SER A 76 11.91 -11.73 8.69
CA SER A 76 13.14 -12.49 8.91
C SER A 76 14.36 -11.59 9.17
N TYR A 77 14.36 -10.36 8.61
CA TYR A 77 15.44 -9.39 8.84
C TYR A 77 15.48 -8.81 10.26
N PHE A 78 14.44 -8.97 11.07
CA PHE A 78 14.51 -8.66 12.50
C PHE A 78 15.29 -9.71 13.29
N ALA A 79 15.59 -10.87 12.68
CA ALA A 79 16.26 -11.99 13.32
C ALA A 79 15.56 -12.42 14.63
N CYS A 80 14.23 -12.40 14.66
CA CYS A 80 13.46 -12.72 15.86
C CYS A 80 13.38 -14.23 16.12
N PRO A 81 13.46 -14.68 17.38
CA PRO A 81 14.21 -14.01 18.43
C PRO A 81 15.72 -14.16 18.17
N LEU A 82 16.52 -13.18 18.60
CA LEU A 82 17.98 -13.19 18.41
C LEU A 82 18.63 -14.38 19.13
N THR A 83 18.12 -14.69 20.31
CA THR A 83 18.51 -15.83 21.13
C THR A 83 17.25 -16.62 21.47
N PHE A 84 17.28 -17.93 21.32
CA PHE A 84 16.15 -18.79 21.70
C PHE A 84 16.58 -19.77 22.79
N PRO A 85 15.82 -19.91 23.89
CA PRO A 85 16.20 -20.81 24.96
C PRO A 85 16.28 -22.26 24.48
N SER A 86 17.37 -22.95 24.84
CA SER A 86 17.55 -24.38 24.54
C SER A 86 16.64 -25.29 25.37
N LYS A 87 16.11 -24.80 26.49
CA LYS A 87 15.25 -25.55 27.41
C LYS A 87 13.87 -24.92 27.53
N GLY A 88 12.81 -25.74 27.50
CA GLY A 88 11.44 -25.34 27.86
C GLY A 88 10.50 -24.97 26.71
N SER A 89 11.00 -24.80 25.48
CA SER A 89 10.15 -24.59 24.30
C SER A 89 10.86 -24.99 23.01
N LYS A 90 10.11 -25.31 21.95
CA LYS A 90 10.63 -25.47 20.59
C LYS A 90 10.09 -24.37 19.70
N LEU A 91 10.91 -23.83 18.79
CA LEU A 91 10.51 -22.83 17.79
C LEU A 91 10.59 -23.43 16.39
N LYS A 92 9.48 -23.33 15.66
CA LYS A 92 9.41 -23.60 14.22
C LYS A 92 9.07 -22.29 13.50
N LYS A 93 9.94 -21.88 12.57
CA LYS A 93 9.70 -20.73 11.69
C LYS A 93 9.19 -21.23 10.34
N ILE A 94 8.18 -20.56 9.79
CA ILE A 94 7.54 -20.96 8.54
C ILE A 94 7.42 -19.73 7.67
N LYS A 95 8.12 -19.73 6.54
CA LYS A 95 8.04 -18.71 5.51
C LYS A 95 6.60 -18.56 5.01
N GLN A 96 6.19 -17.35 4.69
CA GLN A 96 4.84 -17.06 4.19
C GLN A 96 4.88 -16.19 2.94
N TYR A 97 5.09 -14.88 3.10
CA TYR A 97 5.04 -13.92 2.00
C TYR A 97 6.41 -13.29 1.82
N PRO A 98 6.84 -12.99 0.58
CA PRO A 98 7.98 -12.12 0.40
C PRO A 98 7.64 -10.72 0.91
N GLY A 99 8.59 -10.13 1.62
CA GLY A 99 8.64 -8.72 1.96
C GLY A 99 9.77 -8.02 1.19
N PHE A 100 9.65 -6.70 1.04
CA PHE A 100 10.56 -5.90 0.24
C PHE A 100 10.86 -4.61 0.97
N LEU A 101 12.12 -4.22 1.05
CA LEU A 101 12.53 -2.99 1.71
C LEU A 101 13.64 -2.26 0.96
N ILE A 102 13.80 -0.98 1.28
CA ILE A 102 14.91 -0.13 0.86
C ILE A 102 15.75 0.18 2.09
N GLU A 103 17.04 -0.14 2.02
CA GLU A 103 18.04 0.23 3.02
C GLU A 103 18.46 1.68 2.79
N LEU A 104 17.61 2.62 3.23
CA LEU A 104 17.78 4.07 3.04
C LEU A 104 19.14 4.58 3.53
N HIS A 105 19.66 4.03 4.63
CA HIS A 105 20.96 4.43 5.21
C HIS A 105 22.17 4.19 4.30
N LEU A 106 22.02 3.45 3.20
CA LEU A 106 23.08 3.25 2.19
C LEU A 106 23.16 4.40 1.17
N PHE A 107 22.31 5.42 1.30
CA PHE A 107 22.15 6.50 0.34
C PHE A 107 22.11 7.86 1.01
N ASN A 108 22.84 8.82 0.44
CA ASN A 108 22.89 10.19 0.95
C ASN A 108 21.71 11.05 0.47
N SER A 109 21.07 10.66 -0.64
CA SER A 109 19.95 11.39 -1.23
C SER A 109 19.13 10.50 -2.16
N LEU A 110 17.94 10.98 -2.57
CA LEU A 110 17.18 10.33 -3.63
C LEU A 110 18.00 10.20 -4.91
N GLN A 111 18.83 11.20 -5.25
CA GLN A 111 19.64 11.15 -6.47
C GLN A 111 20.68 10.01 -6.41
N ASP A 112 21.34 9.84 -5.26
CA ASP A 112 22.30 8.75 -5.02
C ASP A 112 21.61 7.38 -5.10
N PHE A 113 20.46 7.21 -4.43
CA PHE A 113 19.63 6.01 -4.55
C PHE A 113 19.30 5.70 -6.02
N MET A 114 18.81 6.71 -6.75
CA MET A 114 18.41 6.53 -8.14
C MET A 114 19.59 6.10 -9.01
N GLN A 115 20.77 6.71 -8.82
CA GLN A 115 22.01 6.40 -9.55
C GLN A 115 22.48 4.96 -9.32
N LYS A 116 22.50 4.51 -8.06
CA LYS A 116 22.92 3.15 -7.68
C LYS A 116 21.90 2.08 -8.09
N LYS A 117 20.59 2.37 -7.99
CA LYS A 117 19.53 1.38 -8.24
C LYS A 117 19.11 1.24 -9.70
N PHE A 118 19.18 2.30 -10.51
CA PHE A 118 18.58 2.33 -11.85
C PHE A 118 19.56 2.69 -12.96
N LYS A 119 19.41 2.00 -14.11
CA LYS A 119 20.09 2.34 -15.37
C LYS A 119 19.74 3.77 -15.82
N LYS A 120 20.65 4.40 -16.58
CA LYS A 120 20.52 5.80 -17.06
C LYS A 120 19.16 6.09 -17.72
N SER A 121 18.70 5.21 -18.60
CA SER A 121 17.42 5.35 -19.31
C SER A 121 16.21 5.29 -18.37
N SER A 122 16.22 4.40 -17.38
CA SER A 122 15.17 4.29 -16.36
C SER A 122 15.13 5.53 -15.46
N ARG A 123 16.30 6.03 -15.05
CA ARG A 123 16.41 7.29 -14.28
C ARG A 123 15.83 8.46 -15.06
N TYR A 124 16.19 8.59 -16.34
CA TYR A 124 15.65 9.63 -17.22
C TYR A 124 14.12 9.58 -17.28
N LYS A 125 13.53 8.40 -17.48
CA LYS A 125 12.06 8.23 -17.51
C LYS A 125 11.40 8.62 -16.18
N LEU A 126 11.92 8.14 -15.05
CA LEU A 126 11.38 8.45 -13.72
C LEU A 126 11.45 9.95 -13.39
N ASN A 127 12.58 10.59 -13.68
CA ASN A 127 12.73 12.04 -13.51
C ASN A 127 11.82 12.83 -14.46
N LYS A 128 11.61 12.35 -15.70
CA LYS A 128 10.65 12.93 -16.63
C LYS A 128 9.23 12.89 -16.08
N TYR A 129 8.81 11.78 -15.46
CA TYR A 129 7.47 11.67 -14.87
C TYR A 129 7.26 12.70 -13.75
N ARG A 130 8.21 12.79 -12.80
CA ARG A 130 8.18 13.80 -11.73
C ARG A 130 8.10 15.21 -12.32
N ARG A 131 8.98 15.55 -13.27
CA ARG A 131 9.01 16.87 -13.92
C ARG A 131 7.70 17.18 -14.65
N ARG A 132 7.15 16.24 -15.42
CA ARG A 132 5.88 16.45 -16.16
C ARG A 132 4.73 16.65 -15.18
N LEU A 133 4.67 15.88 -14.09
CA LEU A 133 3.65 16.05 -13.06
C LEU A 133 3.70 17.45 -12.45
N THR A 134 4.89 17.91 -12.00
CA THR A 134 5.04 19.24 -11.38
C THR A 134 4.93 20.40 -12.36
N GLN A 135 5.17 20.15 -13.65
CA GLN A 135 4.96 21.16 -14.70
C GLN A 135 3.47 21.35 -15.02
N CYS A 136 2.70 20.26 -14.98
CA CYS A 136 1.30 20.27 -15.42
C CYS A 136 0.32 20.56 -14.29
N PHE A 137 0.71 20.33 -13.03
CA PHE A 137 -0.16 20.41 -11.86
C PHE A 137 0.53 21.12 -10.70
N GLU A 138 -0.27 21.67 -9.78
CA GLU A 138 0.25 22.30 -8.57
C GLU A 138 0.53 21.23 -7.50
N ILE A 139 1.66 20.56 -7.64
CA ILE A 139 2.01 19.42 -6.78
C ILE A 139 2.64 19.88 -5.47
N LYS A 140 2.03 19.49 -4.37
CA LYS A 140 2.59 19.58 -3.01
C LYS A 140 2.54 18.20 -2.36
N TYR A 141 3.40 17.94 -1.38
CA TYR A 141 3.29 16.74 -0.57
C TYR A 141 3.57 17.07 0.89
N LYS A 142 2.95 16.29 1.80
CA LYS A 142 3.09 16.47 3.25
C LYS A 142 3.07 15.11 3.94
N MET A 143 3.97 14.94 4.90
CA MET A 143 3.88 13.85 5.88
C MET A 143 3.13 14.37 7.10
N TYR A 144 1.93 13.86 7.36
CA TYR A 144 1.21 14.10 8.61
C TYR A 144 1.72 13.13 9.66
N ARG A 145 2.49 13.62 10.62
CA ARG A 145 3.04 12.89 11.76
C ARG A 145 3.16 13.84 12.95
N ASN A 146 2.77 13.41 14.14
CA ASN A 146 2.67 14.18 15.38
C ASN A 146 1.57 15.26 15.38
N GLU A 147 1.42 16.00 14.29
CA GLU A 147 0.45 17.10 14.20
C GLU A 147 -0.49 16.90 13.01
N MET A 148 -1.79 16.79 13.31
CA MET A 148 -2.85 16.71 12.31
C MET A 148 -4.18 17.13 12.93
N GLY A 149 -4.92 18.03 12.26
CA GLY A 149 -6.26 18.38 12.69
C GLY A 149 -7.24 17.22 12.47
N LYS A 150 -8.22 17.03 13.36
CA LYS A 150 -9.20 15.94 13.22
C LYS A 150 -10.03 16.06 11.94
N SER A 151 -10.50 17.26 11.60
CA SER A 151 -11.28 17.49 10.38
C SER A 151 -10.45 17.24 9.11
N GLU A 152 -9.18 17.65 9.11
CA GLU A 152 -8.24 17.38 8.02
C GLU A 152 -7.97 15.87 7.87
N PHE A 153 -7.79 15.16 8.99
CA PHE A 153 -7.69 13.70 8.99
C PHE A 153 -8.93 13.05 8.38
N GLU A 154 -10.13 13.46 8.80
CA GLU A 154 -11.38 12.89 8.30
C GLU A 154 -11.52 13.11 6.79
N LEU A 155 -11.21 14.30 6.27
CA LEU A 155 -11.24 14.61 4.85
C LEU A 155 -10.25 13.74 4.05
N ILE A 156 -9.00 13.68 4.49
CA ILE A 156 -7.96 12.87 3.80
C ILE A 156 -8.30 11.38 3.87
N PHE A 157 -8.79 10.88 5.01
CA PHE A 157 -9.09 9.47 5.17
C PHE A 157 -10.34 9.03 4.39
N GLU A 158 -11.36 9.89 4.25
CA GLU A 158 -12.47 9.64 3.34
C GLU A 158 -11.98 9.64 1.89
N LYS A 159 -11.12 10.60 1.50
CA LYS A 159 -10.52 10.59 0.16
C LYS A 159 -9.70 9.33 -0.10
N PHE A 160 -8.97 8.85 0.91
CA PHE A 160 -8.22 7.61 0.86
C PHE A 160 -9.12 6.41 0.52
N LYS A 161 -10.27 6.31 1.19
CA LYS A 161 -11.26 5.27 0.93
C LYS A 161 -11.75 5.32 -0.52
N LEU A 162 -12.14 6.51 -1.00
CA LEU A 162 -12.65 6.70 -2.35
C LEU A 162 -11.63 6.31 -3.42
N LEU A 163 -10.37 6.72 -3.25
CA LEU A 163 -9.30 6.36 -4.19
C LEU A 163 -9.02 4.85 -4.19
N LEU A 164 -9.09 4.19 -3.03
CA LEU A 164 -8.96 2.75 -2.94
C LEU A 164 -10.11 2.06 -3.67
N GLN A 165 -11.36 2.43 -3.39
CA GLN A 165 -12.53 1.86 -4.07
C GLN A 165 -12.42 2.01 -5.59
N LYS A 166 -12.15 3.23 -6.08
CA LYS A 166 -11.97 3.52 -7.52
C LYS A 166 -10.90 2.63 -8.15
N ARG A 167 -9.77 2.42 -7.46
CA ARG A 167 -8.67 1.57 -7.96
C ARG A 167 -9.07 0.10 -8.09
N PHE A 168 -9.80 -0.44 -7.12
CA PHE A 168 -10.13 -1.87 -7.06
C PHE A 168 -11.35 -2.23 -7.91
N GLU A 169 -12.34 -1.35 -7.99
CA GLU A 169 -13.42 -1.43 -8.97
C GLU A 169 -12.86 -1.45 -10.40
N GLY A 170 -11.92 -0.54 -10.71
CA GLY A 170 -11.26 -0.49 -12.02
C GLY A 170 -10.44 -1.74 -12.39
N LYS A 171 -10.11 -2.61 -11.42
CA LYS A 171 -9.38 -3.86 -11.64
C LYS A 171 -10.25 -5.12 -11.55
N GLY A 172 -11.49 -5.01 -11.07
CA GLY A 172 -12.31 -6.17 -10.71
C GLY A 172 -11.71 -7.02 -9.59
N GLU A 173 -10.80 -6.45 -8.78
CA GLU A 173 -10.09 -7.15 -7.71
C GLU A 173 -10.68 -6.78 -6.35
N HIS A 174 -10.79 -7.75 -5.43
CA HIS A 174 -11.13 -7.48 -4.04
C HIS A 174 -9.89 -7.07 -3.24
N ASN A 175 -10.01 -6.01 -2.44
CA ASN A 175 -8.97 -5.58 -1.51
C ASN A 175 -9.41 -5.84 -0.07
N ASN A 176 -8.71 -6.72 0.63
CA ASN A 176 -8.98 -7.05 2.03
C ASN A 176 -8.95 -5.79 2.93
N ASN A 177 -8.12 -4.77 2.61
CA ASN A 177 -8.09 -3.55 3.41
C ASN A 177 -9.41 -2.75 3.37
N LEU A 178 -10.28 -3.00 2.38
CA LEU A 178 -11.62 -2.39 2.29
C LEU A 178 -12.70 -3.24 2.96
N ASP A 179 -12.36 -4.37 3.59
CA ASP A 179 -13.29 -5.09 4.46
C ASP A 179 -13.82 -4.14 5.54
N HIS A 180 -15.14 -4.04 5.66
CA HIS A 180 -15.79 -3.01 6.47
C HIS A 180 -15.27 -2.95 7.92
N LYS A 181 -14.97 -4.11 8.52
CA LYS A 181 -14.39 -4.20 9.87
C LYS A 181 -12.93 -3.74 9.91
N GLU A 182 -12.11 -4.11 8.92
CA GLU A 182 -10.71 -3.69 8.86
C GLU A 182 -10.59 -2.19 8.56
N TRP A 183 -11.36 -1.66 7.63
CA TRP A 183 -11.35 -0.22 7.32
C TRP A 183 -11.77 0.63 8.52
N LYS A 184 -12.82 0.21 9.25
CA LYS A 184 -13.22 0.86 10.50
C LYS A 184 -12.10 0.86 11.53
N PHE A 185 -11.38 -0.26 11.65
CA PHE A 185 -10.20 -0.35 12.50
C PHE A 185 -9.11 0.63 12.05
N TYR A 186 -8.74 0.65 10.77
CA TYR A 186 -7.70 1.56 10.25
C TYR A 186 -8.06 3.03 10.51
N LYS A 187 -9.30 3.46 10.24
CA LYS A 187 -9.74 4.83 10.53
C LYS A 187 -9.65 5.15 12.03
N LYS A 188 -10.08 4.22 12.89
CA LYS A 188 -10.07 4.41 14.36
C LYS A 188 -8.65 4.45 14.93
N VAL A 189 -7.73 3.63 14.42
CA VAL A 189 -6.37 3.51 14.96
C VAL A 189 -5.41 4.56 14.40
N ALA A 190 -5.60 5.01 13.15
CA ALA A 190 -4.63 5.88 12.48
C ALA A 190 -4.50 7.23 13.18
N PHE A 191 -5.59 7.96 13.42
CA PHE A 191 -5.52 9.29 14.04
C PHE A 191 -4.76 9.32 15.38
N PRO A 192 -5.10 8.51 16.40
CA PRO A 192 -4.38 8.54 17.67
C PRO A 192 -2.91 8.09 17.54
N MET A 193 -2.59 7.21 16.60
CA MET A 193 -1.19 6.84 16.33
C MET A 193 -0.42 7.95 15.59
N ILE A 194 -1.08 8.72 14.72
CA ILE A 194 -0.50 9.90 14.06
C ILE A 194 -0.12 10.94 15.10
N GLN A 195 -1.01 11.25 16.06
CA GLN A 195 -0.75 12.21 17.15
C GLN A 195 0.45 11.79 18.01
N LYS A 196 0.67 10.48 18.18
CA LYS A 196 1.81 9.94 18.95
C LYS A 196 3.09 9.77 18.13
N GLY A 197 3.04 9.98 16.82
CA GLY A 197 4.17 9.77 15.92
C GLY A 197 4.45 8.33 15.51
N ASP A 198 3.60 7.38 15.93
CA ASP A 198 3.69 5.94 15.62
C ASP A 198 3.12 5.60 14.23
N ALA A 199 2.33 6.51 13.65
CA ALA A 199 1.79 6.41 12.30
C ALA A 199 1.86 7.74 11.57
N GLY A 200 1.63 7.71 10.25
CA GLY A 200 1.56 8.91 9.44
C GLY A 200 0.77 8.74 8.16
N LEU A 201 0.27 9.85 7.62
CA LEU A 201 -0.30 9.92 6.27
C LEU A 201 0.66 10.71 5.38
N PHE A 202 1.32 10.02 4.46
CA PHE A 202 2.08 10.68 3.41
C PHE A 202 1.14 10.98 2.24
N THR A 203 0.89 12.26 2.00
CA THR A 203 -0.13 12.71 1.04
C THR A 203 0.47 13.61 -0.03
N ILE A 204 0.17 13.33 -1.29
CA ILE A 204 0.46 14.21 -2.43
C ILE A 204 -0.84 14.88 -2.85
N PHE A 205 -0.77 16.20 -3.03
CA PHE A 205 -1.87 17.06 -3.42
C PHE A 205 -1.66 17.62 -4.83
N ASN A 206 -2.77 17.89 -5.52
CA ASN A 206 -2.82 18.84 -6.64
C ASN A 206 -3.70 20.02 -6.20
N GLY A 207 -3.09 21.18 -5.95
CA GLY A 207 -3.76 22.24 -5.19
C GLY A 207 -4.07 21.72 -3.77
N ASP A 208 -5.34 21.71 -3.39
CA ASP A 208 -5.82 21.20 -2.10
C ASP A 208 -6.37 19.76 -2.17
N GLU A 209 -6.43 19.17 -3.37
CA GLU A 209 -7.02 17.85 -3.59
C GLU A 209 -5.99 16.74 -3.35
N PRO A 210 -6.21 15.80 -2.42
CA PRO A 210 -5.35 14.62 -2.26
C PRO A 210 -5.45 13.68 -3.47
N ILE A 211 -4.32 13.45 -4.13
CA ILE A 211 -4.20 12.60 -5.32
C ILE A 211 -3.39 11.33 -5.09
N ALA A 212 -2.58 11.26 -4.04
CA ALA A 212 -1.97 10.02 -3.56
C ALA A 212 -1.86 10.04 -2.04
N ILE A 213 -2.14 8.90 -1.41
CA ILE A 213 -2.15 8.76 0.05
C ILE A 213 -1.50 7.43 0.41
N THR A 214 -0.52 7.49 1.31
CA THR A 214 0.12 6.33 1.92
C THR A 214 -0.03 6.40 3.43
N LEU A 215 -0.70 5.40 4.02
CA LEU A 215 -0.65 5.16 5.47
C LEU A 215 0.65 4.44 5.80
N THR A 216 1.43 5.10 6.66
CA THR A 216 2.71 4.61 7.18
C THR A 216 2.61 4.34 8.68
N TYR A 217 3.42 3.39 9.15
CA TYR A 217 3.73 3.25 10.57
C TYR A 217 5.22 3.48 10.79
N PHE A 218 5.59 3.89 11.99
CA PHE A 218 6.97 4.21 12.32
C PHE A 218 7.47 3.39 13.50
N SER A 219 8.70 2.93 13.38
CA SER A 219 9.60 2.71 14.51
C SER A 219 10.76 3.68 14.38
N LYS A 220 11.67 3.69 15.35
CA LYS A 220 12.82 4.60 15.41
C LYS A 220 13.60 4.69 14.10
N ASP A 221 13.82 3.54 13.48
CA ASP A 221 14.68 3.42 12.30
C ASP A 221 13.91 3.02 11.02
N ILE A 222 12.62 2.70 11.11
CA ILE A 222 11.86 2.08 10.00
C ILE A 222 10.55 2.79 9.73
N ILE A 223 10.33 3.10 8.45
CA ILE A 223 9.03 3.47 7.88
C ILE A 223 8.39 2.19 7.31
N PHE A 224 7.22 1.81 7.80
CA PHE A 224 6.42 0.72 7.24
C PHE A 224 5.35 1.29 6.32
N ASP A 225 5.47 1.10 4.99
CA ASP A 225 4.41 1.41 4.01
C ASP A 225 3.31 0.34 4.11
N ALA A 226 2.22 0.69 4.80
CA ALA A 226 1.17 -0.27 5.14
C ALA A 226 0.08 -0.36 4.07
N ILE A 227 -0.38 0.80 3.59
CA ILE A 227 -1.43 0.92 2.57
C ILE A 227 -1.11 2.15 1.72
N THR A 228 -0.99 1.96 0.40
CA THR A 228 -0.75 3.04 -0.56
C THR A 228 -1.81 3.05 -1.64
N VAL A 229 -2.32 4.24 -1.97
CA VAL A 229 -3.19 4.46 -3.12
C VAL A 229 -2.85 5.75 -3.85
N PHE A 230 -3.24 5.82 -5.12
CA PHE A 230 -3.18 7.03 -5.92
C PHE A 230 -4.39 7.11 -6.85
N ASN A 231 -4.73 8.32 -7.25
CA ASN A 231 -5.76 8.58 -8.24
C ASN A 231 -5.31 8.08 -9.61
N ILE A 232 -6.05 7.10 -10.14
CA ILE A 232 -5.74 6.42 -11.40
C ILE A 232 -5.81 7.34 -12.62
N ASP A 233 -6.48 8.49 -12.53
CA ASP A 233 -6.53 9.48 -13.62
C ASP A 233 -5.11 10.01 -13.92
N TYR A 234 -4.23 10.05 -12.92
CA TYR A 234 -2.82 10.47 -13.06
C TYR A 234 -1.89 9.34 -13.54
N ALA A 235 -2.42 8.21 -14.01
CA ALA A 235 -1.60 7.07 -14.47
C ALA A 235 -0.60 7.46 -15.56
N LYS A 236 -0.96 8.39 -16.46
CA LYS A 236 -0.08 8.91 -17.52
C LYS A 236 1.19 9.57 -16.97
N PHE A 237 1.07 10.20 -15.81
CA PHE A 237 2.17 10.86 -15.09
C PHE A 237 2.91 9.91 -14.14
N HIS A 238 2.53 8.63 -14.10
CA HIS A 238 3.12 7.62 -13.22
C HIS A 238 3.15 8.06 -11.75
N LEU A 239 2.04 8.64 -11.27
CA LEU A 239 1.92 9.19 -9.90
C LEU A 239 2.39 8.22 -8.81
N GLY A 240 2.10 6.92 -8.93
CA GLY A 240 2.61 5.93 -7.98
C GLY A 240 4.13 5.81 -7.91
N SER A 241 4.85 5.96 -9.04
CA SER A 241 6.33 6.01 -9.02
C SER A 241 6.85 7.31 -8.43
N VAL A 242 6.19 8.43 -8.72
CA VAL A 242 6.54 9.73 -8.11
C VAL A 242 6.32 9.68 -6.59
N ASN A 243 5.24 9.04 -6.13
CA ASN A 243 4.98 8.81 -4.70
C ASN A 243 6.11 8.07 -4.00
N ILE A 244 6.58 6.96 -4.58
CA ILE A 244 7.70 6.20 -4.03
C ILE A 244 8.98 7.05 -3.98
N MET A 245 9.28 7.80 -5.05
CA MET A 245 10.45 8.70 -5.08
C MET A 245 10.40 9.74 -3.95
N LEU A 246 9.25 10.38 -3.75
CA LEU A 246 9.09 11.40 -2.72
C LEU A 246 9.12 10.79 -1.31
N LEU A 247 8.57 9.59 -1.11
CA LEU A 247 8.64 8.89 0.18
C LEU A 247 10.07 8.44 0.53
N ILE A 248 10.86 7.98 -0.47
CA ILE A 248 12.29 7.69 -0.29
C ILE A 248 13.05 8.96 0.08
N GLN A 249 12.80 10.05 -0.66
CA GLN A 249 13.43 11.35 -0.39
C GLN A 249 13.16 11.79 1.06
N TRP A 250 11.88 11.80 1.45
CA TRP A 250 11.47 12.17 2.81
C TRP A 250 12.12 11.27 3.87
N GLY A 251 12.18 9.95 3.64
CA GLY A 251 12.80 9.01 4.57
C GLY A 251 14.29 9.24 4.78
N ILE A 252 15.04 9.55 3.72
CA ILE A 252 16.48 9.89 3.81
C ILE A 252 16.67 11.21 4.55
N GLU A 253 15.91 12.25 4.18
CA GLU A 253 15.99 13.59 4.79
C GLU A 253 15.65 13.55 6.30
N ASN A 254 14.79 12.62 6.72
CA ASN A 254 14.43 12.40 8.13
C ASN A 254 15.23 11.28 8.80
N GLN A 255 16.36 10.86 8.21
CA GLN A 255 17.34 9.92 8.77
C GLN A 255 16.78 8.54 9.15
N PHE A 256 15.70 8.09 8.49
CA PHE A 256 15.25 6.71 8.62
C PHE A 256 16.23 5.77 7.91
N LYS A 257 16.44 4.58 8.48
CA LYS A 257 17.38 3.60 7.92
C LYS A 257 16.73 2.66 6.93
N ILE A 258 15.44 2.40 7.07
CA ILE A 258 14.69 1.44 6.27
C ILE A 258 13.33 2.03 5.88
N LEU A 259 12.97 1.88 4.59
CA LEU A 259 11.60 1.97 4.10
C LEU A 259 11.13 0.57 3.71
N ASP A 260 10.22 0.00 4.48
CA ASP A 260 9.70 -1.35 4.33
C ASP A 260 8.34 -1.33 3.60
N PHE A 261 8.29 -1.88 2.39
CA PHE A 261 7.06 -2.02 1.59
C PHE A 261 6.15 -3.15 2.09
N SER A 262 6.54 -3.86 3.15
CA SER A 262 5.81 -4.95 3.77
C SER A 262 5.47 -6.10 2.79
N LYS A 263 4.61 -7.01 3.25
CA LYS A 263 4.31 -8.29 2.62
C LYS A 263 3.58 -8.17 1.29
N GLY A 264 3.81 -9.15 0.43
CA GLY A 264 3.09 -9.35 -0.83
C GLY A 264 3.90 -8.92 -2.04
N TYR A 265 3.74 -9.67 -3.13
CA TYR A 265 4.45 -9.46 -4.38
C TYR A 265 3.70 -8.45 -5.26
N PHE A 266 4.38 -7.37 -5.62
CA PHE A 266 3.98 -6.45 -6.68
C PHE A 266 5.25 -6.06 -7.46
N ASP A 267 5.17 -5.97 -8.79
CA ASP A 267 6.34 -5.70 -9.64
C ASP A 267 7.07 -4.40 -9.31
N TYR A 268 6.38 -3.42 -8.72
CA TYR A 268 7.06 -2.21 -8.25
C TYR A 268 7.95 -2.50 -7.05
N LYS A 269 7.54 -3.36 -6.11
CA LYS A 269 8.32 -3.63 -4.89
C LYS A 269 9.67 -4.24 -5.23
N THR A 270 9.70 -5.22 -6.15
CA THR A 270 10.95 -5.81 -6.65
C THR A 270 11.82 -4.78 -7.38
N ARG A 271 11.19 -3.90 -8.18
CA ARG A 271 11.89 -2.84 -8.92
C ARG A 271 12.56 -1.81 -8.01
N TRP A 272 11.93 -1.43 -6.91
CA TRP A 272 12.38 -0.34 -6.03
C TRP A 272 13.22 -0.84 -4.84
N ALA A 273 12.96 -2.03 -4.31
CA ALA A 273 13.64 -2.55 -3.11
C ALA A 273 15.14 -2.78 -3.31
N THR A 274 15.94 -2.54 -2.27
CA THR A 274 17.34 -2.99 -2.22
C THR A 274 17.45 -4.43 -1.76
N LYS A 275 16.47 -4.87 -0.95
CA LYS A 275 16.47 -6.18 -0.31
C LYS A 275 15.09 -6.80 -0.29
N GLN A 276 15.06 -8.11 -0.54
CA GLN A 276 13.90 -8.96 -0.31
C GLN A 276 14.15 -9.78 0.97
N TYR A 277 13.09 -10.02 1.73
CA TYR A 277 13.11 -10.84 2.94
C TYR A 277 11.85 -11.69 3.01
N ASP A 278 11.76 -12.54 4.03
CA ASP A 278 10.60 -13.41 4.23
C ASP A 278 9.80 -12.95 5.45
N PHE A 279 8.49 -12.79 5.28
CA PHE A 279 7.57 -12.81 6.41
C PHE A 279 7.41 -14.24 6.86
N GLU A 280 7.64 -14.46 8.14
CA GLU A 280 7.58 -15.75 8.79
C GLU A 280 6.43 -15.78 9.79
N TYR A 281 5.82 -16.95 9.94
CA TYR A 281 5.02 -17.27 11.11
C TYR A 281 5.87 -18.12 12.04
N HIS A 282 5.92 -17.74 13.32
CA HIS A 282 6.68 -18.46 14.33
C HIS A 282 5.74 -19.26 15.20
N ILE A 283 5.98 -20.56 15.30
CA ILE A 283 5.23 -21.49 16.13
C ILE A 283 6.12 -21.92 17.29
N LEU A 284 5.73 -21.56 18.50
CA LEU A 284 6.38 -22.00 19.73
C LEU A 284 5.53 -23.10 20.38
N SER A 285 6.16 -24.20 20.78
CA SER A 285 5.48 -25.31 21.45
C SER A 285 6.16 -25.70 22.75
N ASP A 286 5.36 -26.22 23.67
CA ASP A 286 5.80 -26.82 24.92
C ASP A 286 6.18 -28.29 24.67
N PRO A 287 7.47 -28.65 24.70
CA PRO A 287 7.91 -30.02 24.41
C PRO A 287 7.45 -31.03 25.46
N LYS A 288 6.95 -30.60 26.62
CA LYS A 288 6.41 -31.50 27.65
C LYS A 288 4.92 -31.78 27.46
N SER A 289 4.24 -31.11 26.52
CA SER A 289 2.82 -31.27 26.28
C SER A 289 2.54 -31.90 24.92
N PRO A 290 2.05 -33.16 24.87
CA PRO A 290 1.70 -33.83 23.61
C PRO A 290 0.71 -33.01 22.77
N MET A 291 -0.28 -32.38 23.41
CA MET A 291 -1.26 -31.55 22.72
C MET A 291 -0.65 -30.28 22.11
N SER A 292 0.35 -29.68 22.76
CA SER A 292 1.09 -28.54 22.18
C SER A 292 1.91 -28.97 20.97
N ILE A 293 2.54 -30.14 21.04
CA ILE A 293 3.33 -30.70 19.93
C ILE A 293 2.43 -31.01 18.72
N ILE A 294 1.31 -31.69 18.95
CA ILE A 294 0.33 -32.02 17.91
C ILE A 294 -0.21 -30.74 17.26
N SER A 295 -0.61 -29.76 18.06
CA SER A 295 -1.11 -28.47 17.56
C SER A 295 -0.05 -27.74 16.71
N ALA A 296 1.22 -27.74 17.15
CA ALA A 296 2.31 -27.14 16.41
C ALA A 296 2.61 -27.86 15.09
N PHE A 297 2.50 -29.19 15.06
CA PHE A 297 2.64 -30.00 13.85
C PHE A 297 1.55 -29.64 12.83
N PHE A 298 0.28 -29.65 13.23
CA PHE A 298 -0.84 -29.32 12.34
C PHE A 298 -0.79 -27.89 11.85
N LEU A 299 -0.57 -26.90 12.72
CA LEU A 299 -0.38 -25.51 12.31
C LEU A 299 0.78 -25.39 11.33
N GLY A 300 1.87 -26.10 11.62
CA GLY A 300 3.05 -26.04 10.79
C GLY A 300 2.82 -26.58 9.38
N ASN A 301 2.20 -27.75 9.27
CA ASN A 301 1.88 -28.34 7.97
C ASN A 301 0.82 -27.53 7.23
N PHE A 302 -0.18 -27.00 7.93
CA PHE A 302 -1.20 -26.15 7.32
C PHE A 302 -0.60 -24.90 6.66
N PHE A 303 0.31 -24.19 7.35
CA PHE A 303 0.94 -22.99 6.80
C PHE A 303 1.99 -23.29 5.73
N ALA A 304 2.73 -24.38 5.87
CA ALA A 304 3.65 -24.86 4.83
C ALA A 304 2.89 -25.26 3.56
N PHE A 305 1.76 -25.96 3.70
CA PHE A 305 0.89 -26.32 2.58
C PHE A 305 0.31 -25.06 1.90
N LYS A 306 -0.16 -24.08 2.68
CA LYS A 306 -0.61 -22.79 2.13
C LYS A 306 0.49 -22.05 1.36
N GLN A 307 1.71 -22.08 1.86
CA GLN A 307 2.87 -21.51 1.18
C GLN A 307 3.13 -22.24 -0.14
N TYR A 308 3.18 -23.57 -0.11
CA TYR A 308 3.36 -24.42 -1.29
C TYR A 308 2.31 -24.13 -2.39
N LEU A 309 1.03 -24.04 -2.02
CA LEU A 309 -0.04 -23.71 -2.96
C LEU A 309 0.14 -22.32 -3.60
N ARG A 310 0.69 -21.37 -2.84
CA ARG A 310 0.94 -20.00 -3.30
C ARG A 310 2.12 -19.94 -4.28
N GLU A 311 3.21 -20.61 -3.96
CA GLU A 311 4.41 -20.67 -4.81
C GLU A 311 4.11 -21.34 -6.16
N ARG A 312 3.17 -22.29 -6.19
CA ARG A 312 2.67 -22.92 -7.43
C ARG A 312 1.60 -22.11 -8.16
N ASN A 313 1.26 -20.89 -7.71
CA ASN A 313 0.20 -20.05 -8.28
C ASN A 313 -1.18 -20.72 -8.38
N LEU A 314 -1.43 -21.80 -7.63
CA LEU A 314 -2.71 -22.53 -7.66
C LEU A 314 -3.87 -21.67 -7.14
N ASN A 315 -3.56 -20.70 -6.27
CA ASN A 315 -4.51 -19.69 -5.80
C ASN A 315 -5.03 -18.80 -6.94
N LEU A 316 -4.21 -18.50 -7.94
CA LEU A 316 -4.60 -17.72 -9.12
C LEU A 316 -5.46 -18.54 -10.09
N LEU A 317 -5.22 -19.86 -10.17
CA LEU A 317 -6.07 -20.76 -10.94
C LEU A 317 -7.46 -20.89 -10.31
N LEU A 318 -7.55 -21.00 -8.98
CA LEU A 318 -8.82 -21.01 -8.24
C LEU A 318 -9.59 -19.69 -8.37
N SER A 319 -8.90 -18.54 -8.33
CA SER A 319 -9.55 -17.23 -8.54
C SER A 319 -10.06 -17.07 -9.97
N LYS A 320 -9.29 -17.52 -10.98
CA LYS A 320 -9.72 -17.56 -12.38
C LYS A 320 -10.92 -18.49 -12.59
N PHE A 321 -10.93 -19.67 -11.95
CA PHE A 321 -12.04 -20.61 -12.02
C PHE A 321 -13.31 -20.06 -11.36
N ARG A 322 -13.20 -19.45 -10.17
CA ARG A 322 -14.32 -18.75 -9.52
C ARG A 322 -14.81 -17.57 -10.33
N PHE A 323 -13.91 -16.83 -10.99
CA PHE A 323 -14.27 -15.73 -11.86
C PHE A 323 -15.03 -16.24 -13.09
N ALA A 324 -14.59 -17.31 -13.74
CA ALA A 324 -15.31 -17.94 -14.85
C ALA A 324 -16.70 -18.46 -14.45
N LEU A 325 -16.84 -18.98 -13.23
CA LEU A 325 -18.14 -19.38 -12.67
C LEU A 325 -19.05 -18.19 -12.33
N LYS A 326 -18.48 -17.05 -11.92
CA LYS A 326 -19.23 -15.81 -11.69
C LYS A 326 -19.53 -15.04 -12.99
N SER A 327 -18.68 -15.13 -14.01
CA SER A 327 -18.91 -14.49 -15.31
C SER A 327 -20.08 -15.16 -16.02
N LYS A 328 -20.27 -16.48 -15.87
CA LYS A 328 -21.49 -17.16 -16.36
C LYS A 328 -22.82 -16.59 -15.83
N LYS A 329 -22.81 -15.81 -14.73
CA LYS A 329 -24.00 -15.07 -14.24
C LYS A 329 -24.05 -13.59 -14.67
N LYS A 330 -23.00 -13.06 -15.29
CA LYS A 330 -22.87 -11.65 -15.73
C LYS A 330 -22.66 -11.48 -17.24
N ASP A 331 -22.36 -12.56 -17.96
CA ASP A 331 -22.11 -12.60 -19.40
C ASP A 331 -23.40 -12.45 -20.24
N ALA A 332 -24.53 -12.09 -19.62
CA ALA A 332 -25.73 -11.67 -20.32
C ALA A 332 -25.81 -10.14 -20.58
N GLU A 333 -24.98 -9.31 -19.94
CA GLU A 333 -25.15 -7.83 -20.06
C GLU A 333 -23.87 -6.98 -20.30
N VAL A 334 -22.64 -7.51 -20.28
CA VAL A 334 -21.43 -6.63 -20.34
C VAL A 334 -20.44 -6.97 -21.48
N SER A 335 -20.75 -7.92 -22.36
CA SER A 335 -19.88 -8.23 -23.51
C SER A 335 -20.40 -7.63 -24.82
N LYS A 336 -20.52 -6.30 -24.88
CA LYS A 336 -20.51 -5.58 -26.16
C LYS A 336 -19.59 -4.35 -26.02
N GLU A 337 -18.55 -4.38 -26.86
CA GLU A 337 -17.68 -3.26 -27.27
C GLU A 337 -16.62 -2.71 -26.29
N LYS A 338 -15.37 -3.16 -26.49
CA LYS A 338 -14.19 -2.29 -26.35
C LYS A 338 -13.34 -2.40 -27.61
N ILE A 339 -13.80 -1.78 -28.69
CA ILE A 339 -12.87 -1.26 -29.69
C ILE A 339 -12.05 -0.19 -28.97
N SER A 340 -10.74 -0.38 -28.88
CA SER A 340 -9.83 0.58 -28.24
C SER A 340 -9.77 1.85 -29.10
N LYS A 341 -10.69 2.80 -28.88
CA LYS A 341 -10.64 4.10 -29.56
C LYS A 341 -9.29 4.77 -29.28
N ARG A 342 -8.60 5.22 -30.33
CA ARG A 342 -7.30 5.90 -30.24
C ARG A 342 -7.53 7.40 -30.06
N LEU A 343 -6.82 7.99 -29.11
CA LEU A 343 -6.84 9.45 -28.94
C LEU A 343 -5.91 10.10 -29.97
N ILE A 344 -6.42 11.10 -30.69
CA ILE A 344 -5.68 11.87 -31.69
C ILE A 344 -5.73 13.35 -31.33
N PHE A 345 -4.64 14.07 -31.59
CA PHE A 345 -4.59 15.53 -31.52
C PHE A 345 -4.31 16.11 -32.90
N LYS A 346 -5.11 17.10 -33.30
CA LYS A 346 -4.94 17.90 -34.52
C LYS A 346 -4.64 19.35 -34.16
N ASN A 347 -3.96 20.07 -35.05
CA ASN A 347 -3.78 21.51 -34.90
C ASN A 347 -5.13 22.21 -35.01
N PHE A 348 -5.36 23.19 -34.15
CA PHE A 348 -6.49 24.10 -34.28
C PHE A 348 -6.16 25.17 -35.32
N ASP A 349 -7.06 25.39 -36.28
CA ASP A 349 -7.00 26.52 -37.20
C ASP A 349 -8.01 27.59 -36.75
N PRO A 350 -7.54 28.77 -36.29
CA PRO A 350 -8.41 29.86 -35.86
C PRO A 350 -9.37 30.38 -36.95
N LYS A 351 -9.08 30.12 -38.23
CA LYS A 351 -9.94 30.55 -39.36
C LYS A 351 -11.13 29.63 -39.60
N SER A 352 -11.21 28.50 -38.91
CA SER A 352 -12.31 27.54 -39.07
C SER A 352 -13.56 28.00 -38.29
N ASN A 353 -14.74 27.89 -38.90
CA ASN A 353 -16.03 28.21 -38.28
C ASN A 353 -16.50 27.09 -37.35
N TYR A 354 -15.86 26.95 -36.19
CA TYR A 354 -16.28 26.04 -35.13
C TYR A 354 -17.28 26.71 -34.18
N SER A 355 -18.33 25.98 -33.79
CA SER A 355 -19.17 26.37 -32.65
C SER A 355 -18.48 25.96 -31.35
N LEU A 356 -18.10 26.92 -30.51
CA LEU A 356 -17.30 26.62 -29.31
C LEU A 356 -18.12 26.85 -28.05
N THR A 357 -18.42 25.79 -27.32
CA THR A 357 -19.05 25.87 -26.00
C THR A 357 -18.03 25.52 -24.93
N ARG A 358 -17.78 26.43 -23.98
CA ARG A 358 -16.83 26.16 -22.89
C ARG A 358 -17.37 25.03 -22.00
N VAL A 359 -16.51 24.08 -21.66
CA VAL A 359 -16.83 22.93 -20.80
C VAL A 359 -15.73 22.69 -19.78
N ASP A 360 -16.09 22.00 -18.68
CA ASP A 360 -15.14 21.52 -17.69
C ASP A 360 -14.74 20.06 -17.96
N ALA A 361 -13.57 19.65 -17.47
CA ALA A 361 -13.09 18.27 -17.55
C ALA A 361 -13.74 17.35 -16.50
N ASN A 362 -15.06 17.43 -16.33
CA ASN A 362 -15.80 16.62 -15.37
C ASN A 362 -16.06 15.21 -15.90
N GLU A 363 -16.35 15.11 -17.20
CA GLU A 363 -16.54 13.84 -17.88
C GLU A 363 -15.23 13.04 -17.97
N HIS A 364 -15.33 11.73 -17.75
CA HIS A 364 -14.17 10.84 -17.72
C HIS A 364 -13.36 10.88 -19.04
N GLU A 365 -14.04 10.98 -20.18
CA GLU A 365 -13.40 11.05 -21.50
C GLU A 365 -12.64 12.35 -21.71
N VAL A 366 -13.27 13.49 -21.43
CA VAL A 366 -12.65 14.83 -21.53
C VAL A 366 -11.46 14.93 -20.57
N LYS A 367 -11.58 14.40 -19.35
CA LYS A 367 -10.48 14.35 -18.38
C LYS A 367 -9.30 13.53 -18.90
N LYS A 368 -9.56 12.38 -19.53
CA LYS A 368 -8.50 11.57 -20.15
C LYS A 368 -7.80 12.31 -21.29
N MET A 369 -8.56 13.01 -22.14
CA MET A 369 -7.99 13.85 -23.21
C MET A 369 -7.15 15.00 -22.63
N LEU A 370 -7.65 15.69 -21.60
CA LEU A 370 -6.92 16.75 -20.91
C LEU A 370 -5.57 16.24 -20.39
N PHE A 371 -5.55 15.11 -19.69
CA PHE A 371 -4.31 14.59 -19.10
C PHE A 371 -3.28 14.18 -20.15
N GLU A 372 -3.74 13.65 -21.29
CA GLU A 372 -2.86 13.35 -22.43
C GLU A 372 -2.31 14.64 -23.06
N PHE A 373 -3.16 15.65 -23.25
CA PHE A 373 -2.78 16.98 -23.75
C PHE A 373 -1.72 17.63 -22.85
N LEU A 374 -1.98 17.70 -21.55
CA LEU A 374 -1.06 18.25 -20.55
C LEU A 374 0.30 17.53 -20.62
N TYR A 375 0.29 16.20 -20.66
CA TYR A 375 1.52 15.42 -20.67
C TYR A 375 2.36 15.63 -21.95
N LEU A 376 1.72 15.60 -23.12
CA LEU A 376 2.39 15.73 -24.41
C LEU A 376 2.93 17.14 -24.62
N TYR A 377 2.13 18.16 -24.32
CA TYR A 377 2.43 19.55 -24.65
C TYR A 377 3.02 20.34 -23.49
N GLY A 378 2.99 19.82 -22.25
CA GLY A 378 3.60 20.47 -21.10
C GLY A 378 2.93 21.78 -20.71
N GLU A 379 1.61 21.78 -20.79
CA GLU A 379 0.74 22.86 -20.33
C GLU A 379 0.42 22.70 -18.85
N ALA A 380 0.25 23.82 -18.15
CA ALA A 380 -0.26 23.81 -16.78
C ALA A 380 -1.78 23.68 -16.81
N SER A 381 -2.36 22.75 -16.04
CA SER A 381 -3.80 22.47 -16.07
C SER A 381 -4.66 23.69 -15.80
N LYS A 382 -4.21 24.57 -14.90
CA LYS A 382 -4.88 25.83 -14.55
C LYS A 382 -4.94 26.84 -15.70
N ASN A 383 -4.09 26.69 -16.72
CA ASN A 383 -4.05 27.58 -17.87
C ASN A 383 -4.80 27.02 -19.08
N VAL A 384 -5.35 25.80 -18.99
CA VAL A 384 -6.04 25.17 -20.11
C VAL A 384 -7.53 25.46 -20.05
N VAL A 385 -8.07 26.00 -21.14
CA VAL A 385 -9.52 26.17 -21.33
C VAL A 385 -9.99 25.14 -22.36
N ILE A 386 -11.10 24.47 -22.06
CA ILE A 386 -11.64 23.41 -22.90
C ILE A 386 -12.95 23.91 -23.53
N TYR A 387 -13.08 23.69 -24.83
CA TYR A 387 -14.30 23.95 -25.59
C TYR A 387 -14.76 22.68 -26.28
N LYS A 388 -16.06 22.38 -26.20
CA LYS A 388 -16.73 21.42 -27.07
C LYS A 388 -16.93 22.08 -28.44
N ILE A 389 -16.54 21.39 -29.52
CA ILE A 389 -16.62 21.89 -30.90
C ILE A 389 -17.94 21.49 -31.57
N ASP A 390 -18.45 20.30 -31.26
CA ASP A 390 -19.69 19.75 -31.79
C ASP A 390 -20.17 18.56 -30.93
N ASP A 391 -21.33 18.00 -31.27
CA ASP A 391 -21.86 16.78 -30.63
C ASP A 391 -21.16 15.49 -31.10
N MET A 392 -20.14 15.57 -31.97
CA MET A 392 -19.36 14.44 -32.45
C MET A 392 -18.19 14.07 -31.53
N GLY A 393 -18.14 14.65 -30.32
CA GLY A 393 -17.15 14.30 -29.29
C GLY A 393 -15.77 14.89 -29.53
N GLN A 394 -15.69 16.01 -30.26
CA GLN A 394 -14.45 16.77 -30.45
C GLN A 394 -14.32 17.91 -29.44
N TYR A 395 -13.11 18.06 -28.90
CA TYR A 395 -12.80 19.07 -27.89
C TYR A 395 -11.56 19.87 -28.28
N LEU A 396 -11.66 21.20 -28.22
CA LEU A 396 -10.54 22.11 -28.34
C LEU A 396 -9.95 22.36 -26.96
N PHE A 397 -8.66 22.06 -26.81
CA PHE A 397 -7.85 22.39 -25.65
C PHE A 397 -7.00 23.60 -26.00
N LYS A 398 -7.29 24.75 -25.38
CA LYS A 398 -6.48 25.97 -25.52
C LYS A 398 -5.52 26.09 -24.34
N GLY A 399 -4.23 26.03 -24.62
CA GLY A 399 -3.16 26.16 -23.63
C GLY A 399 -2.43 27.50 -23.72
N SER A 400 -1.42 27.73 -22.88
CA SER A 400 -0.60 28.94 -22.97
C SER A 400 0.41 28.90 -24.13
N LYS A 401 0.78 27.71 -24.59
CA LYS A 401 1.82 27.45 -25.60
C LYS A 401 1.24 26.82 -26.86
N THR A 402 0.18 26.03 -26.75
CA THR A 402 -0.40 25.34 -27.89
C THR A 402 -1.90 25.10 -27.77
N ASP A 403 -2.56 25.11 -28.91
CA ASP A 403 -3.97 24.79 -29.05
C ASP A 403 -4.12 23.51 -29.88
N LYS A 404 -4.95 22.57 -29.41
CA LYS A 404 -5.19 21.30 -30.11
C LYS A 404 -6.65 20.88 -30.05
N ILE A 405 -7.14 20.35 -31.16
CA ILE A 405 -8.39 19.61 -31.21
C ILE A 405 -8.10 18.15 -30.87
N ALA A 406 -8.84 17.57 -29.92
CA ALA A 406 -8.71 16.17 -29.54
C ALA A 406 -10.02 15.41 -29.75
N SER A 407 -9.90 14.16 -30.17
CA SER A 407 -11.03 13.24 -30.32
C SER A 407 -10.58 11.78 -30.22
N PHE A 408 -11.52 10.90 -29.89
CA PHE A 408 -11.34 9.45 -29.95
C PHE A 408 -11.79 8.94 -31.33
N THR A 409 -10.92 8.17 -32.00
CA THR A 409 -11.22 7.48 -33.28
C THR A 409 -11.32 6.00 -33.11
#